data_AF-A0A123TPC7-F1
#
_entry.id   AF-A0A123TPC7-F1
#
_cell.length_a   1.000
_cell.length_b   1.000
_cell.length_c   1.000
_cell.angle_alpha   90.00
_cell.angle_beta   90.00
_cell.angle_gamma   90.00
#
_symmetry.space_group_name_H-M   'P 1'
#
loop_
_entity.id
_entity.type
_entity.pdbx_description
1 polymer ?
#
loop_
_entity_poly.entity_id
_entity_poly.type
_entity_poly.pdbx_seq_one_letter_code
_entity_poly.pdbx_strand_id
1 'polypeptide(L)' 'MERTFFIIKPDALKRGLAGQILSRIERRGFQIRDLKMVTATEELISQHYE' A
#
# COMPACT_ATOMS: atom_id res chain seq x y z
N MET A 1 -5.36 -18.02 9.26
CA MET A 1 -5.57 -17.14 8.08
C MET A 1 -4.71 -15.91 8.31
N GLU A 2 -3.70 -15.70 7.46
CA GLU A 2 -2.70 -14.63 7.66
C GLU A 2 -3.12 -13.34 6.95
N ARG A 3 -2.61 -12.22 7.45
CA ARG A 3 -2.82 -10.89 6.86
C ARG A 3 -1.47 -10.18 6.82
N THR A 4 -1.26 -9.43 5.75
CA THR A 4 -0.09 -8.57 5.61
C THR A 4 -0.52 -7.20 5.13
N PHE A 5 0.32 -6.21 5.38
CA PHE A 5 0.07 -4.83 5.05
C PHE A 5 1.00 -4.39 3.91
N PHE A 6 0.42 -3.74 2.90
CA PHE A 6 1.15 -3.18 1.77
C PHE A 6 0.98 -1.67 1.74
N ILE A 7 2.06 -0.95 1.45
CA ILE A 7 2.04 0.50 1.19
C ILE A 7 2.48 0.77 -0.24
N ILE A 8 1.67 1.52 -0.96
CA ILE A 8 2.07 2.17 -2.21
C ILE A 8 2.55 3.57 -1.85
N LYS A 9 3.87 3.81 -1.94
CA LYS A 9 4.48 5.09 -1.57
C LYS A 9 4.09 6.22 -2.55
N PRO A 10 4.19 7.50 -2.14
CA PRO A 10 3.77 8.64 -2.96
C PRO A 10 4.46 8.74 -4.33
N ASP A 11 5.72 8.30 -4.43
CA ASP A 11 6.47 8.26 -5.69
C ASP A 11 5.86 7.29 -6.71
N ALA A 12 5.42 6.11 -6.28
CA ALA A 12 4.74 5.15 -7.15
C ALA A 12 3.37 5.66 -7.60
N LEU A 13 2.66 6.39 -6.72
CA LEU A 13 1.38 7.02 -7.07
C LEU A 13 1.58 8.15 -8.10
N LYS A 14 2.56 9.03 -7.90
CA LYS A 14 2.92 10.10 -8.86
C LYS A 14 3.30 9.56 -10.23
N ARG A 15 3.86 8.35 -10.29
CA ARG A 15 4.22 7.65 -11.52
C ARG A 15 3.07 6.85 -12.15
N GLY A 16 1.87 6.88 -11.54
CA GLY A 16 0.71 6.15 -12.05
C GLY A 16 0.80 4.62 -11.91
N LEU A 17 1.65 4.11 -11.01
CA LEU A 17 1.93 2.67 -10.89
C LEU A 17 0.94 1.90 -10.00
N ALA A 18 0.01 2.59 -9.33
CA ALA A 18 -0.87 1.98 -8.34
C ALA A 18 -1.65 0.76 -8.88
N GLY A 19 -2.27 0.89 -10.06
CA GLY A 19 -3.02 -0.20 -10.67
C GLY A 19 -2.14 -1.43 -10.98
N GLN A 20 -0.94 -1.21 -11.50
CA GLN A 20 0.00 -2.30 -11.80
C GLN A 20 0.45 -3.04 -10.54
N ILE A 21 0.67 -2.30 -9.44
CA ILE A 21 1.06 -2.88 -8.15
C ILE A 21 -0.09 -3.71 -7.57
N LEU A 22 -1.32 -3.18 -7.57
CA LEU A 22 -2.51 -3.92 -7.10
C LEU A 22 -2.72 -5.20 -7.91
N SER A 23 -2.68 -5.11 -9.25
CA SER A 23 -2.79 -6.28 -10.12
C SER A 23 -1.70 -7.33 -9.83
N ARG A 24 -0.48 -6.91 -9.49
CA ARG A 24 0.60 -7.85 -9.13
C ARG A 24 0.34 -8.55 -7.80
N ILE A 25 -0.24 -7.86 -6.82
CA ILE A 25 -0.61 -8.43 -5.53
C ILE A 25 -1.69 -9.51 -5.73
N GLU A 26 -2.75 -9.20 -6.48
CA GLU A 26 -3.83 -10.16 -6.78
C GLU A 26 -3.34 -11.36 -7.59
N ARG A 27 -2.50 -11.15 -8.62
CA ARG A 27 -1.90 -12.24 -9.40
C ARG A 27 -1.02 -13.18 -8.58
N ARG A 28 -0.49 -12.74 -7.44
CA ARG A 28 0.25 -13.59 -6.50
C ARG A 28 -0.65 -14.41 -5.59
N GLY A 29 -1.98 -14.28 -5.72
CA GLY A 29 -2.96 -15.02 -4.93
C GLY A 29 -3.37 -14.32 -3.63
N PHE A 30 -2.92 -13.09 -3.38
CA PHE A 30 -3.40 -12.30 -2.25
C PHE A 30 -4.80 -11.76 -2.56
N GLN A 31 -5.69 -11.80 -1.57
CA GLN A 31 -6.97 -11.12 -1.63
C GLN A 31 -6.86 -9.77 -0.93
N ILE A 32 -7.18 -8.70 -1.64
CA ILE A 32 -7.26 -7.36 -1.05
C ILE A 32 -8.54 -7.28 -0.21
N ARG A 33 -8.39 -7.07 1.11
CA ARG A 33 -9.52 -6.99 2.05
C ARG A 33 -9.94 -5.56 2.39
N ASP A 34 -8.99 -4.64 2.35
CA ASP A 34 -9.21 -3.22 2.62
C ASP A 34 -8.21 -2.38 1.82
N LEU A 35 -8.60 -1.18 1.42
CA LEU A 35 -7.80 -0.21 0.68
C LEU A 35 -8.15 1.20 1.14
N LYS A 36 -7.14 1.96 1.55
CA LYS A 36 -7.30 3.34 1.99
C LYS A 36 -6.22 4.23 1.39
N MET A 37 -6.64 5.34 0.77
CA MET A 37 -5.73 6.43 0.41
C MET A 37 -5.59 7.35 1.62
N VAL A 38 -4.35 7.58 2.05
CA VAL A 38 -4.03 8.40 3.22
C VAL A 38 -2.92 9.37 2.85
N THR A 39 -3.11 10.65 3.17
CA THR A 39 -2.02 11.60 3.29
C THR A 39 -1.47 11.48 4.71
N ALA A 40 -0.36 10.78 4.87
CA ALA A 40 0.20 10.50 6.19
C ALA A 40 0.78 11.77 6.83
N THR A 41 0.54 11.95 8.13
CA THR A 41 1.21 12.98 8.94
C THR A 41 2.63 12.52 9.29
N GLU A 42 3.50 13.47 9.66
CA GLU A 42 4.87 13.13 10.10
C GLU A 42 4.87 12.18 11.29
N GLU A 43 3.97 12.39 12.26
CA GLU A 43 3.79 11.50 13.42
C GLU A 43 3.46 10.07 12.99
N LEU A 44 2.51 9.90 12.06
CA LEU A 44 2.12 8.57 11.56
C LEU A 44 3.27 7.90 10.80
N ILE A 45 4.07 8.67 10.05
CA ILE A 45 5.25 8.15 9.35
C ILE A 45 6.30 7.70 10.37
N SER A 46 6.55 8.52 11.40
CA SER A 46 7.51 8.18 12.46
C SER A 46 7.13 6.88 13.16
N GLN A 47 5.87 6.76 13.60
CA GLN A 47 5.35 5.54 14.23
C GLN A 47 5.43 4.30 13.32
N HIS A 48 5.37 4.48 12.00
CA HIS A 48 5.45 3.36 11.05
C HIS A 48 6.88 2.82 10.88
N TYR A 49 7.91 3.64 11.10
CA TYR A 49 9.32 3.28 10.90
C TYR A 49 10.11 3.11 12.20
N GLU A 50 9.49 3.35 13.36
CA GLU A 50 9.99 2.94 14.68
C GLU A 50 10.01 1.41 14.80
#